data_AF-A0A1Q5UM34-F1
#
_entry.id   AF-A0A1Q5UM34-F1
#
_cell.length_a   1.000
_cell.length_b   1.000
_cell.length_c   1.000
_cell.angle_alpha   90.00
_cell.angle_beta   90.00
_cell.angle_gamma   90.00
#
_symmetry.space_group_name_H-M   'P 1'
#
loop_
_entity.id
_entity.type
_entity.pdbx_description
1 polymer ?
#
loop_
_entity_poly.entity_id
_entity_poly.type
_entity_poly.pdbx_seq_one_letter_code
_entity_poly.pdbx_strand_id
1 'polypeptide(L)' 'MTVDVRSNQGPAVPAQWLRRTPKEASFEEIRRRLREDGYVYVKNLLPRDDVQKVREEQVSKISLD' A
#
# COMPACT_ATOMS: atom_id res chain seq x y z
N MET A 1 -16.62 12.54 -8.21
CA MET A 1 -17.04 11.14 -8.08
C MET A 1 -16.22 10.53 -6.96
N THR A 2 -16.80 10.42 -5.75
CA THR A 2 -16.10 9.94 -4.55
C THR A 2 -16.44 8.47 -4.39
N VAL A 3 -15.47 7.59 -4.64
CA VAL A 3 -15.66 6.15 -4.42
C VAL A 3 -15.50 5.89 -2.92
N ASP A 4 -16.60 5.48 -2.29
CA ASP A 4 -16.67 5.11 -0.88
C ASP A 4 -15.95 3.77 -0.67
N VAL A 5 -14.69 3.82 -0.22
CA VAL A 5 -13.90 2.63 0.08
C VAL A 5 -14.21 2.21 1.52
N ARG A 6 -15.10 1.23 1.67
CA ARG A 6 -15.41 0.62 2.97
C ARG A 6 -14.42 -0.50 3.29
N SER A 7 -14.05 -0.64 4.57
CA SER A 7 -13.41 -1.87 5.05
C SER A 7 -14.48 -2.96 5.13
N ASN A 8 -14.10 -4.22 4.93
CA ASN A 8 -14.98 -5.38 5.12
C ASN A 8 -15.60 -5.45 6.53
N GLN A 9 -15.09 -4.67 7.49
CA GLN A 9 -15.50 -4.62 8.89
C GLN A 9 -16.02 -3.23 9.34
N GLY A 10 -16.42 -2.35 8.41
CA GLY A 10 -17.01 -1.03 8.72
C GLY A 10 -16.17 0.17 8.25
N PRO A 11 -16.35 1.35 8.87
CA PRO A 11 -15.58 2.55 8.49
C PRO A 11 -14.08 2.29 8.68
N ALA A 12 -13.29 2.54 7.63
CA ALA A 12 -11.84 2.46 7.74
C ALA A 12 -11.35 3.56 8.68
N VAL A 13 -10.95 3.19 9.90
CA VAL A 13 -10.30 4.14 10.80
C VAL A 13 -8.91 4.48 10.26
N PRO A 14 -8.50 5.75 10.23
CA PRO A 14 -7.15 6.12 9.83
C PRO A 14 -6.12 5.41 10.73
N ALA A 15 -5.20 4.65 10.13
CA ALA A 15 -4.12 3.98 10.86
C ALA A 15 -3.03 4.98 11.27
N GLN A 16 -3.37 5.89 12.19
CA GLN A 16 -2.50 6.99 12.65
C GLN A 16 -1.22 6.49 13.36
N TRP A 17 -1.23 5.24 13.83
CA TRP A 17 -0.08 4.59 14.47
C TRP A 17 1.01 4.14 13.48
N LEU A 18 0.72 4.12 12.17
CA LEU A 18 1.70 3.75 11.14
C LEU A 18 2.72 4.86 10.93
N ARG A 19 3.99 4.55 11.20
CA ARG A 19 5.13 5.44 10.98
C ARG A 19 5.54 5.38 9.51
N ARG A 20 5.39 6.50 8.81
CA ARG A 20 5.78 6.61 7.39
C ARG A 20 7.30 6.59 7.24
N THR A 21 7.78 5.80 6.30
CA THR A 21 9.18 5.78 5.83
C THR A 21 9.27 6.54 4.50
N PRO A 22 10.18 7.52 4.36
CA PRO A 22 10.44 8.18 3.08
C PRO A 22 10.83 7.16 2.00
N LYS A 23 10.41 7.40 0.76
CA LYS A 23 10.76 6.51 -0.37
C LYS A 23 12.26 6.53 -0.66
N GLU A 24 12.88 7.67 -0.39
CA GLU A 24 14.30 7.97 -0.61
C GLU A 24 15.17 7.53 0.59
N ALA A 25 14.57 6.92 1.62
CA ALA A 25 15.30 6.42 2.76
C ALA A 25 16.35 5.38 2.34
N SER A 26 17.50 5.37 3.01
CA SER A 26 18.53 4.37 2.77
C SER A 26 18.03 2.97 3.11
N PHE A 27 18.61 1.95 2.48
CA PHE A 27 18.33 0.57 2.82
C PHE A 27 18.63 0.23 4.28
N GLU A 28 19.62 0.90 4.88
CA GLU A 28 19.94 0.72 6.30
C GLU A 28 18.78 1.19 7.19
N GLU A 29 18.25 2.39 6.94
CA GLU A 29 17.09 2.91 7.68
C GLU A 29 15.85 2.03 7.45
N ILE A 30 15.58 1.60 6.22
CA ILE A 30 14.46 0.70 5.91
C ILE A 30 14.58 -0.62 6.68
N ARG A 31 15.77 -1.22 6.73
CA ARG A 31 16.03 -2.47 7.48
C ARG A 31 15.91 -2.25 8.98
N ARG A 32 16.38 -1.11 9.49
CA ARG A 32 16.26 -0.74 10.90
C ARG A 32 14.79 -0.62 11.30
N ARG A 33 13.98 0.08 10.50
CA ARG A 33 12.52 0.18 10.65
C ARG A 33 11.84 -1.17 10.66
N LEU A 34 12.19 -2.04 9.71
CA LEU A 34 11.62 -3.39 9.67
C LEU A 34 11.92 -4.18 10.94
N ARG A 35 13.15 -4.08 11.47
CA ARG A 35 13.53 -4.78 12.71
C ARG A 35 12.88 -4.20 13.97
N GLU A 36 12.79 -2.88 14.08
CA GLU A 36 12.30 -2.20 15.29
C GLU A 36 10.78 -2.05 15.32
N ASP A 37 10.17 -1.60 14.22
CA ASP A 37 8.75 -1.33 14.12
C ASP A 37 7.96 -2.59 13.68
N GLY A 38 8.63 -3.61 13.14
CA GLY A 38 8.01 -4.84 12.62
C GLY A 38 7.33 -4.66 11.25
N TYR A 39 7.37 -3.46 10.68
CA TYR A 39 6.80 -3.12 9.38
C TYR A 39 7.58 -1.97 8.72
N VAL A 40 7.32 -1.75 7.44
CA VAL A 40 7.77 -0.55 6.72
C VAL A 40 6.59 0.01 5.93
N TYR A 41 6.26 1.29 6.18
CA TYR A 41 5.18 1.98 5.47
C TYR A 41 5.73 3.03 4.50
N VAL A 42 5.91 2.63 3.23
CA VAL A 42 6.36 3.53 2.15
C VAL A 42 5.19 3.91 1.25
N LYS A 43 4.87 5.20 1.15
CA LYS A 43 3.91 5.71 0.15
C LYS A 43 4.59 5.88 -1.21
N ASN A 44 3.83 5.64 -2.29
CA ASN A 44 4.28 5.83 -3.68
C ASN A 44 5.54 5.01 -4.05
N LEU A 45 5.69 3.83 -3.42
CA LEU A 45 6.79 2.91 -3.72
C LEU A 45 6.71 2.46 -5.18
N LEU A 46 5.55 1.97 -5.60
CA LEU A 46 5.25 1.62 -6.98
C LEU A 46 4.62 2.82 -7.70
N PRO A 47 5.04 3.11 -8.95
CA PRO A 47 4.36 4.10 -9.80
C PRO A 47 2.90 3.74 -10.02
N ARG A 48 2.04 4.76 -10.09
CA ARG A 48 0.59 4.58 -10.27
C ARG A 48 0.26 3.81 -11.55
N ASP A 49 0.90 4.17 -12.65
CA ASP A 49 0.60 3.61 -13.97
C ASP A 49 0.94 2.11 -14.03
N ASP A 50 2.02 1.70 -13.36
CA ASP A 50 2.42 0.29 -13.28
C ASP A 50 1.44 -0.52 -12.43
N VAL A 51 0.99 0.04 -11.30
CA VAL A 51 -0.05 -0.58 -10.46
C VAL A 51 -1.37 -0.72 -11.23
N GLN A 52 -1.72 0.28 -12.05
CA GLN A 52 -2.93 0.26 -12.85
C GLN A 52 -2.90 -0.85 -13.91
N LYS A 53 -1.80 -0.98 -14.67
CA LYS A 53 -1.64 -2.05 -15.67
C LYS A 53 -1.82 -3.44 -15.05
N VAL A 54 -1.14 -3.70 -13.93
CA VAL A 54 -1.26 -4.98 -13.21
C VAL A 54 -2.71 -5.22 -12.76
N ARG A 55 -3.40 -4.18 -12.28
CA ARG A 55 -4.81 -4.30 -11.87
C ARG A 55 -5.71 -4.68 -13.03
N GLU A 56 -5.53 -4.09 -14.20
CA GLU A 56 -6.29 -4.41 -15.41
C GLU A 56 -6.05 -5.86 -15.85
N GLU A 57 -4.80 -6.32 -15.80
CA GLU A 57 -4.42 -7.71 -16.09
C GLU A 57 -4.94 -8.73 -15.05
N GLN A 58 -5.05 -8.35 -13.78
CA GLN A 58 -5.59 -9.24 -12.74
C GLN A 58 -7.12 -9.35 -12.82
N VAL A 59 -7.83 -8.24 -13.03
CA VAL A 59 -9.29 -8.24 -13.14
C VAL A 59 -9.77 -9.06 -14.32
N SER A 60 -9.06 -9.03 -15.45
CA SER A 60 -9.40 -9.87 -16.61
C SER A 60 -9.29 -11.37 -16.31
N LYS A 61 -8.40 -11.76 -15.39
CA LYS A 61 -8.22 -13.16 -14.95
C LYS A 61 -9.21 -13.62 -13.88
N ILE A 62 -9.74 -12.70 -13.08
CA ILE A 62 -10.76 -12.98 -12.05
C ILE A 62 -12.17 -13.12 -12.67
N SER A 63 -12.36 -12.67 -13.92
CA SER A 63 -13.65 -12.69 -14.63
C SER A 63 -13.87 -13.94 -15.50
N LEU A 64 -13.06 -14.98 -15.30
CA LEU A 64 -13.19 -16.30 -15.91
C LEU A 64 -13.60 -17.32 -14.84
N ASP A 65 -14.76 -17.10 -14.21
CA ASP A 65 -15.52 -18.10 -13.43
C ASP A 65 -17.01 -17.73 -13.48
#